data_AF-A0A0H5D4N1-F1
#
_entry.id   AF-A0A0H5D4N1-F1
#
_cell.length_a   1.000
_cell.length_b   1.000
_cell.length_c   1.000
_cell.angle_alpha   90.00
_cell.angle_beta   90.00
_cell.angle_gamma   90.00
#
_symmetry.space_group_name_H-M   'P 1'
#
loop_
_entity.id
_entity.type
_entity.pdbx_description
1 polymer ?
#
loop_
_entity_poly.entity_id
_entity_poly.type
_entity_poly.pdbx_seq_one_letter_code
_entity_poly.pdbx_strand_id
1 'polypeptide(L)'
;MLLGYLFVFSFGAAAAGPRSRLDEDVGGFLAFRMGLVCSLLRVRIRFLAVCAAVLLLAGGIVPGGPLRAEETPRLVRLAVPQALVDTGLLAYILPRFSLKTQIRVAVVPVDEAAEARLDGTAAGTPVFSDADTTWHLDLIAPDHAGAKRLRKWLTSDVGVRAIAAFAPAGVAMFRAPEVREAEVAELSWDGDADLGYSLSRVHCGRCHAVDEAGRMNSIGSTPSFFVLRTLSDWEGRFQAFYALKPHPAFTQIADVTAPFDEARPSPIVPVEMTLEELENIMAYVALLAPADLGAPLEQK
;
A
#
# COMPACT_ATOMS: atom_id res chain seq x y z
N MET A 1 46.07 19.48 58.16
CA MET A 1 47.47 19.06 57.98
C MET A 1 47.53 18.19 56.74
N LEU A 2 48.33 18.61 55.74
CA LEU A 2 48.68 17.95 54.47
C LEU A 2 47.53 17.66 53.48
N LEU A 3 47.66 17.76 52.16
CA LEU A 3 48.56 18.42 51.20
C LEU A 3 47.95 18.06 49.82
N GLY A 4 48.05 18.89 48.78
CA GLY A 4 47.76 18.43 47.42
C GLY A 4 47.27 19.51 46.46
N TYR A 5 48.19 20.37 46.02
CA TYR A 5 48.01 21.32 44.93
C TYR A 5 48.00 20.58 43.57
N LEU A 6 47.02 20.88 42.72
CA LEU A 6 46.97 20.45 41.32
C LEU A 6 46.35 21.56 40.47
N PHE A 7 47.13 22.28 39.68
CA PHE A 7 46.66 23.18 38.60
C PHE A 7 47.86 23.37 37.63
N VAL A 8 47.77 23.47 36.31
CA VAL A 8 46.70 23.33 35.30
C VAL A 8 47.38 23.58 33.93
N PHE A 9 46.79 23.00 32.89
CA PHE A 9 46.78 23.35 31.46
C PHE A 9 48.02 23.89 30.73
N SER A 10 48.29 23.23 29.61
CA SER A 10 49.11 23.70 28.50
C SER A 10 48.21 23.96 27.29
N PHE A 11 48.22 25.20 26.79
CA PHE A 11 48.02 25.54 25.39
C PHE A 11 48.72 26.88 25.15
N GLY A 12 49.78 26.87 24.36
CA GLY A 12 50.57 28.05 24.03
C GLY A 12 50.92 28.06 22.54
N ALA A 13 50.36 29.04 21.83
CA ALA A 13 50.74 29.44 20.49
C ALA A 13 51.86 30.50 20.54
N ALA A 14 52.78 30.47 19.58
CA ALA A 14 53.70 31.55 19.19
C ALA A 14 54.49 31.07 17.95
N ALA A 15 55.03 31.86 17.03
CA ALA A 15 54.91 33.26 16.62
C ALA A 15 55.74 33.41 15.32
N ALA A 16 55.50 34.46 14.54
CA ALA A 16 56.20 34.79 13.29
C ALA A 16 57.53 35.54 13.52
N GLY A 17 58.44 35.50 12.53
CA GLY A 17 59.68 36.29 12.46
C GLY A 17 60.20 36.46 11.01
N PRO A 18 61.03 37.48 10.69
CA PRO A 18 60.77 38.44 9.60
C PRO A 18 61.64 38.29 8.32
N ARG A 19 61.25 39.07 7.29
CA ARG A 19 61.89 39.21 5.97
C ARG A 19 62.95 40.34 5.89
N SER A 20 63.74 40.23 4.81
CA SER A 20 64.69 41.18 4.18
C SER A 20 66.17 40.92 4.57
N ARG A 21 67.17 41.01 3.68
CA ARG A 21 67.36 41.80 2.45
C ARG A 21 68.58 41.24 1.66
N LEU A 22 68.45 41.06 0.34
CA LEU A 22 69.44 41.20 -0.77
C LEU A 22 70.80 40.49 -0.64
N ASP A 23 71.09 39.49 -1.47
CA ASP A 23 71.65 39.52 -2.84
C ASP A 23 73.15 39.20 -2.83
N GLU A 24 73.60 38.79 -4.01
CA GLU A 24 74.96 38.45 -4.43
C GLU A 24 75.47 37.05 -4.06
N ASP A 25 76.13 36.31 -4.94
CA ASP A 25 76.05 36.10 -6.39
C ASP A 25 77.13 35.04 -6.68
N VAL A 26 77.14 34.47 -7.88
CA VAL A 26 78.28 33.71 -8.45
C VAL A 26 78.48 32.26 -7.93
N GLY A 27 77.53 31.40 -8.26
CA GLY A 27 77.75 29.94 -8.37
C GLY A 27 76.96 29.29 -9.50
N GLY A 28 76.23 30.08 -10.29
CA GLY A 28 75.53 29.64 -11.49
C GLY A 28 76.55 29.39 -12.60
N PHE A 29 76.65 28.15 -13.07
CA PHE A 29 76.71 27.78 -14.49
C PHE A 29 76.98 26.27 -14.68
N LEU A 30 77.47 25.55 -13.66
CA LEU A 30 77.72 24.10 -13.77
C LEU A 30 76.56 23.20 -13.31
N ALA A 31 75.63 23.69 -12.48
CA ALA A 31 74.47 22.91 -12.04
C ALA A 31 73.33 22.81 -13.08
N PHE A 32 73.40 23.60 -14.17
CA PHE A 32 72.28 23.78 -15.10
C PHE A 32 72.14 22.66 -16.15
N ARG A 33 73.22 21.90 -16.46
CA ARG A 33 73.17 20.84 -17.50
C ARG A 33 72.76 19.44 -16.99
N MET A 34 72.74 19.19 -15.68
CA MET A 34 72.26 17.93 -15.08
C MET A 34 70.77 17.97 -14.67
N GLY A 35 70.19 19.17 -14.50
CA GLY A 35 68.79 19.36 -14.09
C GLY A 35 67.74 19.07 -15.19
N LEU A 36 68.10 19.25 -16.46
CA LEU A 36 67.13 19.13 -17.56
C LEU A 36 66.75 17.66 -17.86
N VAL A 37 67.71 16.74 -17.74
CA VAL A 37 67.49 15.30 -18.01
C VAL A 37 66.70 14.62 -16.88
N CYS A 38 66.88 15.04 -15.62
CA CYS A 38 66.13 14.53 -14.48
C CYS A 38 64.70 15.12 -14.39
N SER A 39 64.48 16.34 -14.93
CA SER A 39 63.17 16.99 -15.01
C SER A 39 62.23 16.32 -16.02
N LEU A 40 62.75 15.91 -17.19
CA LEU A 40 61.94 15.26 -18.23
C LEU A 40 61.47 13.83 -17.85
N LEU A 41 62.22 13.11 -17.01
CA LEU A 41 61.79 11.80 -16.50
C LEU A 41 60.69 11.90 -15.42
N ARG A 42 60.76 12.93 -14.55
CA ARG A 42 59.75 13.17 -13.50
C ARG A 42 58.42 13.72 -14.06
N VAL A 43 58.46 14.46 -15.16
CA VAL A 43 57.24 14.96 -15.84
C VAL A 43 56.48 13.81 -16.52
N ARG A 44 57.16 12.85 -17.16
CA ARG A 44 56.51 11.69 -17.80
C ARG A 44 55.86 10.73 -16.80
N ILE A 45 56.47 10.50 -15.64
CA ILE A 45 55.90 9.64 -14.58
C ILE A 45 54.70 10.31 -13.89
N ARG A 46 54.71 11.64 -13.73
CA ARG A 46 53.57 12.40 -13.21
C ARG A 46 52.41 12.51 -14.21
N PHE A 47 52.68 12.60 -15.52
CA PHE A 47 51.63 12.57 -16.55
C PHE A 47 50.93 11.21 -16.63
N LEU A 48 51.67 10.10 -16.54
CA LEU A 48 51.10 8.75 -16.49
C LEU A 48 50.23 8.51 -15.25
N ALA A 49 50.62 9.03 -14.09
CA ALA A 49 49.82 8.94 -12.86
C ALA A 49 48.57 9.83 -12.88
N VAL A 50 48.62 11.02 -13.49
CA VAL A 50 47.47 11.91 -13.64
C VAL A 50 46.49 11.39 -14.71
N CYS A 51 46.96 10.76 -15.78
CA CYS A 51 46.07 10.08 -16.74
C CYS A 51 45.36 8.87 -16.09
N ALA A 52 46.04 8.10 -15.23
CA ALA A 52 45.39 7.00 -14.50
C ALA A 52 44.36 7.49 -13.46
N ALA A 53 44.60 8.63 -12.79
CA ALA A 53 43.66 9.21 -11.82
C ALA A 53 42.47 9.93 -12.49
N VAL A 54 42.64 10.56 -13.66
CA VAL A 54 41.53 11.16 -14.42
C VAL A 54 40.68 10.09 -15.13
N LEU A 55 41.27 8.95 -15.53
CA LEU A 55 40.51 7.79 -16.02
C LEU A 55 39.73 7.07 -14.91
N LEU A 56 40.17 7.18 -13.64
CA LEU A 56 39.44 6.62 -12.47
C LEU A 56 38.38 7.56 -11.89
N LEU A 57 38.39 8.87 -12.21
CA LEU A 57 37.36 9.84 -11.82
C LEU A 57 36.38 10.20 -12.96
N ALA A 58 36.67 9.81 -14.20
CA ALA A 58 35.69 9.79 -15.32
C ALA A 58 35.05 8.40 -15.53
N GLY A 59 35.46 7.37 -14.77
CA GLY A 59 34.96 5.99 -14.84
C GLY A 59 33.74 5.69 -13.96
N GLY A 60 33.11 6.71 -13.37
CA GLY A 60 31.93 6.58 -12.51
C GLY A 60 30.59 6.50 -13.26
N ILE A 61 30.59 6.41 -14.59
CA ILE A 61 29.41 5.94 -15.32
C ILE A 61 29.43 4.42 -15.16
N VAL A 62 28.82 3.94 -14.07
CA VAL A 62 28.27 2.58 -14.06
C VAL A 62 27.48 2.48 -15.36
N PRO A 63 27.88 1.63 -16.34
CA PRO A 63 26.99 1.37 -17.47
C PRO A 63 25.72 0.89 -16.81
N GLY A 64 24.65 1.69 -16.90
CA GLY A 64 23.34 1.30 -16.43
C GLY A 64 23.16 -0.10 -16.98
N GLY A 65 23.17 -1.09 -16.07
CA GLY A 65 22.79 -2.45 -16.43
C GLY A 65 21.50 -2.28 -17.23
N PRO A 66 21.31 -3.02 -18.33
CA PRO A 66 20.18 -2.80 -19.22
C PRO A 66 18.98 -2.62 -18.31
N LEU A 67 18.33 -1.46 -18.39
CA LEU A 67 17.02 -1.28 -17.80
C LEU A 67 16.29 -2.52 -18.29
N ARG A 68 16.07 -3.48 -17.40
CA ARG A 68 15.21 -4.59 -17.69
C ARG A 68 13.87 -3.91 -17.77
N ALA A 69 13.53 -3.46 -18.98
CA ALA A 69 12.17 -3.49 -19.41
C ALA A 69 11.76 -4.93 -19.07
N GLU A 70 11.08 -5.08 -17.94
CA GLU A 70 10.23 -6.22 -17.66
C GLU A 70 9.51 -6.47 -18.99
N GLU A 71 9.99 -7.49 -19.71
CA GLU A 71 9.44 -7.80 -21.02
C GLU A 71 8.02 -8.24 -20.71
N THR A 72 7.08 -7.31 -20.89
CA THR A 72 5.69 -7.59 -20.58
C THR A 72 5.32 -8.81 -21.41
N PRO A 73 4.95 -9.94 -20.78
CA PRO A 73 4.68 -11.15 -21.52
C PRO A 73 3.65 -10.84 -22.59
N ARG A 74 4.05 -11.06 -23.85
CA ARG A 74 3.32 -10.58 -25.02
C ARG A 74 2.11 -11.45 -25.37
N LEU A 75 1.93 -12.57 -24.67
CA LEU A 75 0.82 -13.49 -24.85
C LEU A 75 0.08 -13.65 -23.53
N VAL A 76 -1.24 -13.50 -23.56
CA VAL A 76 -2.16 -13.80 -22.46
C VAL A 76 -3.12 -14.87 -22.96
N ARG A 77 -3.14 -16.03 -22.35
CA ARG A 77 -4.20 -17.03 -22.51
C ARG A 77 -5.36 -16.62 -21.62
N LEU A 78 -6.53 -16.50 -22.24
CA LEU A 78 -7.77 -16.11 -21.59
C LEU A 78 -8.73 -17.29 -21.67
N ALA A 79 -9.01 -17.92 -20.53
CA ALA A 79 -10.01 -18.96 -20.41
C ALA A 79 -11.42 -18.35 -20.48
N VAL A 80 -12.25 -18.80 -21.41
CA VAL A 80 -13.59 -18.23 -21.66
C VAL A 80 -14.63 -19.32 -21.94
N PRO A 81 -15.85 -19.25 -21.35
CA PRO A 81 -16.96 -20.13 -21.72
C PRO A 81 -17.32 -19.99 -23.19
N GLN A 82 -17.61 -21.13 -23.84
CA GLN A 82 -17.94 -21.18 -25.27
C GLN A 82 -19.12 -20.27 -25.62
N ALA A 83 -20.13 -20.18 -24.75
CA ALA A 83 -21.28 -19.30 -24.94
C ALA A 83 -20.89 -17.83 -25.17
N LEU A 84 -19.85 -17.34 -24.49
CA LEU A 84 -19.36 -15.97 -24.70
C LEU A 84 -18.51 -15.85 -25.98
N VAL A 85 -17.73 -16.88 -26.30
CA VAL A 85 -16.95 -16.93 -27.55
C VAL A 85 -17.88 -16.84 -28.76
N ASP A 86 -18.99 -17.57 -28.74
CA ASP A 86 -19.98 -17.65 -29.81
C ASP A 86 -20.69 -16.31 -30.07
N THR A 87 -20.72 -15.40 -29.09
CA THR A 87 -21.27 -14.04 -29.28
C THR A 87 -20.46 -13.21 -30.27
N GLY A 88 -19.17 -13.54 -30.48
CA GLY A 88 -18.25 -12.77 -31.31
C GLY A 88 -17.69 -11.50 -30.65
N LEU A 89 -18.07 -11.20 -29.40
CA LEU A 89 -17.58 -10.01 -28.68
C LEU A 89 -16.05 -9.98 -28.61
N LEU A 90 -15.43 -11.10 -28.23
CA LEU A 90 -13.97 -11.18 -28.06
C LEU A 90 -13.22 -10.96 -29.38
N ALA A 91 -13.73 -11.54 -30.47
CA ALA A 91 -13.18 -11.31 -31.81
C ALA A 91 -13.27 -9.83 -32.22
N TYR A 92 -14.27 -9.10 -31.72
CA TYR A 92 -14.43 -7.67 -31.96
C TYR A 92 -13.50 -6.81 -31.10
N ILE A 93 -13.39 -7.06 -29.78
CA ILE A 93 -12.69 -6.14 -28.86
C ILE A 93 -11.17 -6.42 -28.77
N LEU A 94 -10.74 -7.68 -28.86
CA LEU A 94 -9.34 -8.05 -28.65
C LEU A 94 -8.37 -7.42 -29.68
N PRO A 95 -8.70 -7.31 -30.98
CA PRO A 95 -7.82 -6.61 -31.93
C PRO A 95 -7.53 -5.16 -31.55
N ARG A 96 -8.51 -4.46 -30.96
CA ARG A 96 -8.36 -3.06 -30.51
C ARG A 96 -7.44 -2.96 -29.30
N PHE A 97 -7.58 -3.88 -28.36
CA PHE A 97 -6.66 -4.02 -27.23
C PHE A 97 -5.23 -4.29 -27.71
N SER A 98 -5.05 -5.30 -28.57
CA SER A 98 -3.74 -5.72 -29.07
C SER A 98 -3.04 -4.64 -29.88
N LEU A 99 -3.78 -3.86 -30.68
CA LEU A 99 -3.20 -2.78 -31.48
C LEU A 99 -2.49 -1.73 -30.62
N LYS A 100 -3.15 -1.27 -29.55
CA LYS A 100 -2.61 -0.21 -28.67
C LYS A 100 -1.56 -0.71 -27.68
N THR A 101 -1.67 -1.98 -27.27
CA THR A 101 -0.86 -2.52 -26.16
C THR A 101 0.27 -3.45 -26.61
N GLN A 102 0.24 -3.91 -27.87
CA GLN A 102 1.14 -4.92 -28.43
C GLN A 102 1.11 -6.27 -27.67
N ILE A 103 0.06 -6.51 -26.88
CA ILE A 103 -0.19 -7.78 -26.17
C ILE A 103 -1.20 -8.58 -26.97
N ARG A 104 -0.86 -9.82 -27.29
CA ARG A 104 -1.75 -10.80 -27.92
C ARG A 104 -2.54 -11.52 -26.85
N VAL A 105 -3.83 -11.74 -27.13
CA VAL A 105 -4.71 -12.53 -26.27
C VAL A 105 -5.14 -13.76 -27.07
N ALA A 106 -4.83 -14.95 -26.54
CA ALA A 106 -5.30 -16.22 -27.07
C ALA A 106 -6.48 -16.68 -26.23
N VAL A 107 -7.65 -16.81 -26.84
CA VAL A 107 -8.83 -17.37 -26.17
C VAL A 107 -8.67 -18.89 -26.11
N VAL A 108 -8.82 -19.46 -24.93
CA VAL A 108 -8.74 -20.90 -24.68
C VAL A 108 -10.00 -21.39 -23.95
N PRO A 109 -10.35 -22.69 -24.09
CA PRO A 109 -11.38 -23.32 -23.27
C PRO A 109 -11.15 -23.16 -21.76
N VAL A 110 -12.22 -23.23 -20.97
CA VAL A 110 -12.19 -23.00 -19.51
C VAL A 110 -11.41 -24.04 -18.72
N ASP A 111 -11.19 -25.23 -19.29
CA ASP A 111 -10.45 -26.35 -18.73
C ASP A 111 -8.95 -26.31 -19.06
N GLU A 112 -8.52 -25.40 -19.93
CA GLU A 112 -7.11 -25.20 -20.24
C GLU A 112 -6.42 -24.22 -19.28
N ALA A 113 -5.12 -24.44 -19.05
CA ALA A 113 -4.30 -23.51 -18.25
C ALA A 113 -4.27 -22.12 -18.91
N ALA A 114 -4.59 -21.08 -18.15
CA ALA A 114 -4.67 -19.70 -18.62
C ALA A 114 -4.14 -18.71 -17.57
N GLU A 115 -3.72 -17.52 -18.00
CA GLU A 115 -3.28 -16.46 -17.08
C GLU A 115 -4.44 -15.61 -16.55
N ALA A 116 -5.57 -15.60 -17.27
CA ALA A 116 -6.81 -14.98 -16.84
C ALA A 116 -8.01 -15.82 -17.27
N ARG A 117 -9.12 -15.66 -16.55
CA ARG A 117 -10.40 -16.30 -16.85
C ARG A 117 -11.50 -15.24 -16.91
N LEU A 118 -12.35 -15.31 -17.91
CA LEU A 118 -13.52 -14.45 -18.07
C LEU A 118 -14.75 -15.34 -17.97
N ASP A 119 -15.54 -15.19 -16.92
CA ASP A 119 -16.74 -16.00 -16.71
C ASP A 119 -17.87 -15.20 -16.07
N GLY A 120 -19.07 -15.79 -16.01
CA GLY A 120 -20.25 -15.20 -15.38
C GLY A 120 -20.35 -15.50 -13.88
N THR A 121 -19.32 -16.10 -13.28
CA THR A 121 -19.28 -16.31 -11.83
C THR A 121 -18.81 -15.01 -11.17
N ALA A 122 -19.21 -14.75 -9.94
CA ALA A 122 -18.84 -13.53 -9.21
C ALA A 122 -17.34 -13.50 -8.77
N ALA A 123 -16.47 -14.23 -9.47
CA ALA A 123 -15.05 -14.34 -9.16
C ALA A 123 -14.23 -13.33 -9.98
N GLY A 124 -13.54 -12.41 -9.29
CA GLY A 124 -12.65 -11.44 -9.92
C GLY A 124 -13.32 -10.08 -10.15
N THR A 125 -12.79 -9.31 -11.12
CA THR A 125 -13.23 -7.93 -11.35
C THR A 125 -14.36 -7.87 -12.38
N PRO A 126 -15.52 -7.24 -12.10
CA PRO A 126 -16.59 -7.09 -13.09
C PRO A 126 -16.12 -6.21 -14.24
N VAL A 127 -16.33 -6.66 -15.49
CA VAL A 127 -15.84 -5.99 -16.69
C VAL A 127 -16.95 -5.52 -17.63
N PHE A 128 -18.07 -6.24 -17.73
CA PHE A 128 -19.25 -5.85 -18.51
C PHE A 128 -20.44 -6.73 -18.14
N SER A 129 -21.63 -6.35 -18.58
CA SER A 129 -22.85 -7.15 -18.40
C SER A 129 -23.58 -7.35 -19.72
N ASP A 130 -24.25 -8.49 -19.85
CA ASP A 130 -25.32 -8.69 -20.84
C ASP A 130 -26.70 -8.51 -20.19
N ALA A 131 -27.75 -9.12 -20.74
CA ALA A 131 -29.10 -9.03 -20.18
C ALA A 131 -29.23 -9.69 -18.81
N ASP A 132 -28.55 -10.82 -18.59
CA ASP A 132 -28.78 -11.72 -17.45
C ASP A 132 -27.52 -11.96 -16.59
N THR A 133 -26.34 -11.66 -17.13
CA THR A 133 -25.04 -12.03 -16.56
C THR A 133 -24.10 -10.84 -16.48
N THR A 134 -23.52 -10.61 -15.30
CA THR A 134 -22.34 -9.75 -15.14
C THR A 134 -21.09 -10.62 -15.28
N TRP A 135 -20.26 -10.29 -16.26
CA TRP A 135 -19.03 -11.01 -16.58
C TRP A 135 -17.87 -10.45 -15.76
N HIS A 136 -17.10 -11.35 -15.16
CA HIS A 136 -15.96 -11.04 -14.30
C HIS A 136 -14.68 -11.58 -14.91
N LEU A 137 -13.61 -10.79 -14.80
CA LEU A 137 -12.26 -11.19 -15.17
C LEU A 137 -11.47 -11.52 -13.90
N ASP A 138 -11.16 -12.79 -13.73
CA ASP A 138 -10.29 -13.33 -12.70
C ASP A 138 -8.85 -13.48 -13.22
N LEU A 139 -7.86 -13.11 -12.40
CA LEU A 139 -6.45 -13.25 -12.75
C LEU A 139 -5.87 -14.49 -12.07
N ILE A 140 -5.86 -15.62 -12.81
CA ILE A 140 -5.27 -16.89 -12.35
C ILE A 140 -3.77 -16.71 -12.05
N ALA A 141 -3.07 -15.96 -12.91
CA ALA A 141 -1.69 -15.54 -12.68
C ALA A 141 -1.67 -14.05 -12.30
N PRO A 142 -1.83 -13.70 -11.01
CA PRO A 142 -2.04 -12.33 -10.58
C PRO A 142 -0.88 -11.42 -10.99
N ASP A 143 0.36 -11.92 -11.09
CA ASP A 143 1.54 -11.15 -11.47
C ASP A 143 1.79 -11.01 -12.97
N HIS A 144 0.99 -11.66 -13.81
CA HIS A 144 1.16 -11.60 -15.24
C HIS A 144 0.81 -10.20 -15.79
N ALA A 145 1.84 -9.41 -16.12
CA ALA A 145 1.67 -8.00 -16.50
C ALA A 145 0.75 -7.80 -17.73
N GLY A 146 0.73 -8.75 -18.66
CA GLY A 146 -0.20 -8.73 -19.79
C GLY A 146 -1.66 -8.87 -19.37
N ALA A 147 -1.94 -9.72 -18.38
CA ALA A 147 -3.27 -9.99 -17.87
C ALA A 147 -3.77 -8.81 -17.02
N LYS A 148 -2.90 -8.22 -16.18
CA LYS A 148 -3.17 -6.94 -15.48
C LYS A 148 -3.56 -5.82 -16.45
N ARG A 149 -2.86 -5.70 -17.59
CA ARG A 149 -3.15 -4.70 -18.63
C ARG A 149 -4.48 -4.98 -19.35
N LEU A 150 -4.80 -6.24 -19.64
CA LEU A 150 -6.08 -6.61 -20.23
C LEU A 150 -7.24 -6.20 -19.31
N ARG A 151 -7.17 -6.56 -18.02
CA ARG A 151 -8.15 -6.13 -17.01
C ARG A 151 -8.33 -4.62 -17.00
N LYS A 152 -7.21 -3.88 -16.88
CA LYS A 152 -7.21 -2.41 -16.85
C LYS A 152 -7.84 -1.80 -18.09
N TRP A 153 -7.64 -2.42 -19.26
CA TRP A 153 -8.23 -1.93 -20.50
C TRP A 153 -9.74 -2.17 -20.54
N LEU A 154 -10.20 -3.38 -20.17
CA LEU A 154 -11.63 -3.74 -20.16
C LEU A 154 -12.44 -2.83 -19.23
N THR A 155 -11.87 -2.44 -18.09
CA THR A 155 -12.52 -1.53 -17.13
C THR A 155 -12.29 -0.04 -17.42
N SER A 156 -11.60 0.31 -18.52
CA SER A 156 -11.38 1.71 -18.90
C SER A 156 -12.52 2.25 -19.77
N ASP A 157 -12.71 3.56 -19.81
CA ASP A 157 -13.65 4.23 -20.72
C ASP A 157 -13.58 3.74 -22.17
N VAL A 158 -12.36 3.48 -22.66
CA VAL A 158 -12.14 3.00 -24.04
C VAL A 158 -12.62 1.55 -24.19
N GLY A 159 -12.33 0.69 -23.22
CA GLY A 159 -12.78 -0.70 -23.23
C GLY A 159 -14.29 -0.81 -23.08
N VAL A 160 -14.87 -0.12 -22.10
CA VAL A 160 -16.31 -0.09 -21.85
C VAL A 160 -17.08 0.42 -23.07
N ARG A 161 -16.64 1.52 -23.70
CA ARG A 161 -17.26 2.00 -24.94
C ARG A 161 -17.10 1.02 -26.11
N ALA A 162 -15.96 0.34 -26.22
CA ALA A 162 -15.77 -0.65 -27.27
C ALA A 162 -16.71 -1.84 -27.08
N ILE A 163 -16.91 -2.31 -25.85
CA ILE A 163 -17.85 -3.39 -25.52
C ILE A 163 -19.29 -2.95 -25.80
N ALA A 164 -19.70 -1.76 -25.32
CA ALA A 164 -21.05 -1.22 -25.55
C ALA A 164 -21.36 -0.95 -27.03
N ALA A 165 -20.34 -0.68 -27.85
CA ALA A 165 -20.48 -0.51 -29.29
C ALA A 165 -20.60 -1.83 -30.07
N PHE A 166 -20.48 -2.99 -29.41
CA PHE A 166 -20.70 -4.28 -30.04
C PHE A 166 -22.21 -4.51 -30.25
N ALA A 167 -22.66 -4.28 -31.47
CA ALA A 167 -24.06 -4.38 -31.86
C ALA A 167 -24.23 -5.24 -33.13
N PRO A 168 -24.02 -6.56 -33.06
CA PRO A 168 -24.32 -7.44 -34.20
C PRO A 168 -25.81 -7.31 -34.56
N ALA A 169 -26.10 -7.26 -35.87
CA ALA A 169 -27.43 -6.97 -36.40
C ALA A 169 -28.07 -5.65 -35.89
N GLY A 170 -27.26 -4.70 -35.39
CA GLY A 170 -27.73 -3.39 -34.91
C GLY A 170 -28.28 -3.39 -33.48
N VAL A 171 -28.20 -4.51 -32.75
CA VAL A 171 -28.69 -4.62 -31.37
C VAL A 171 -27.51 -4.68 -30.41
N ALA A 172 -27.42 -3.72 -29.49
CA ALA A 172 -26.39 -3.71 -28.45
C ALA A 172 -26.63 -4.87 -27.48
N MET A 173 -25.66 -5.78 -27.36
CA MET A 173 -25.76 -6.98 -26.51
C MET A 173 -25.12 -6.82 -25.13
N PHE A 174 -24.15 -5.91 -25.01
CA PHE A 174 -23.38 -5.72 -23.79
C PHE A 174 -23.38 -4.27 -23.36
N ARG A 175 -23.28 -4.06 -22.05
CA ARG A 175 -23.24 -2.74 -21.40
C ARG A 175 -22.13 -2.69 -20.35
N ALA A 176 -21.89 -1.48 -19.83
CA ALA A 176 -21.04 -1.31 -18.67
C ALA A 176 -21.49 -2.27 -17.56
N PRO A 177 -20.54 -2.79 -16.75
CA PRO A 177 -20.89 -3.77 -15.74
C PRO A 177 -21.98 -3.19 -14.84
N GLU A 178 -23.11 -3.87 -14.77
CA GLU A 178 -24.01 -3.75 -13.65
C GLU A 178 -23.30 -4.38 -12.47
N VAL A 179 -22.43 -3.57 -11.85
CA VAL A 179 -22.19 -3.69 -10.43
C VAL A 179 -23.54 -3.34 -9.82
N ARG A 180 -24.41 -4.34 -9.71
CA ARG A 180 -25.29 -4.37 -8.56
C ARG A 180 -24.31 -4.22 -7.41
N GLU A 181 -24.26 -3.02 -6.81
CA GLU A 181 -24.01 -2.96 -5.38
C GLU A 181 -24.84 -4.14 -4.88
N ALA A 182 -24.16 -5.21 -4.45
CA ALA A 182 -24.76 -6.02 -3.44
C ALA A 182 -25.17 -4.96 -2.45
N GLU A 183 -26.47 -4.68 -2.42
CA GLU A 183 -27.13 -4.06 -1.29
C GLU A 183 -26.44 -4.79 -0.16
N VAL A 184 -25.48 -4.09 0.48
CA VAL A 184 -24.93 -4.52 1.74
C VAL A 184 -26.23 -4.60 2.49
N ALA A 185 -26.77 -5.81 2.63
CA ALA A 185 -28.04 -6.02 3.28
C ALA A 185 -27.91 -5.15 4.50
N GLU A 186 -28.67 -4.04 4.54
CA GLU A 186 -28.51 -3.10 5.64
C GLU A 186 -28.73 -4.01 6.82
N LEU A 187 -27.66 -4.25 7.59
CA LEU A 187 -27.72 -5.15 8.71
C LEU A 187 -28.62 -4.43 9.69
N SER A 188 -29.92 -4.65 9.54
CA SER A 188 -30.96 -3.99 10.30
C SER A 188 -31.11 -4.83 11.55
N TRP A 189 -30.61 -4.28 12.64
CA TRP A 189 -30.94 -4.75 13.96
C TRP A 189 -32.31 -4.20 14.32
N ASP A 190 -33.12 -4.99 15.02
CA ASP A 190 -34.47 -4.59 15.44
C ASP A 190 -34.45 -3.55 16.58
N GLY A 191 -33.26 -3.25 17.11
CA GLY A 191 -33.05 -2.27 18.19
C GLY A 191 -33.23 -0.80 17.77
N ASP A 192 -33.45 0.05 18.76
CA ASP A 192 -33.52 1.51 18.62
C ASP A 192 -32.10 2.11 18.53
N ALA A 193 -31.74 2.60 17.34
CA ALA A 193 -30.42 3.17 17.07
C ALA A 193 -30.16 4.51 17.80
N ASP A 194 -31.18 5.32 18.07
CA ASP A 194 -31.00 6.58 18.80
C ASP A 194 -30.74 6.32 20.30
N LEU A 195 -31.45 5.33 20.85
CA LEU A 195 -31.15 4.80 22.18
C LEU A 195 -29.77 4.13 22.20
N GLY A 196 -29.44 3.36 21.17
CA GLY A 196 -28.14 2.73 20.97
C GLY A 196 -26.97 3.70 20.95
N TYR A 197 -27.14 4.86 20.30
CA TYR A 197 -26.16 5.95 20.34
C TYR A 197 -25.95 6.46 21.77
N SER A 198 -27.04 6.73 22.47
CA SER A 198 -27.01 7.22 23.86
C SER A 198 -26.32 6.22 24.79
N LEU A 199 -26.67 4.94 24.70
CA LEU A 199 -26.07 3.83 25.44
C LEU A 199 -24.59 3.67 25.10
N SER A 200 -24.20 3.75 23.83
CA SER A 200 -22.80 3.68 23.40
C SER A 200 -21.96 4.77 24.06
N ARG A 201 -22.49 5.99 24.16
CA ARG A 201 -21.79 7.08 24.84
C ARG A 201 -21.60 6.82 26.33
N VAL A 202 -22.62 6.29 27.00
CA VAL A 202 -22.61 6.02 28.43
C VAL A 202 -21.67 4.86 28.76
N HIS A 203 -21.79 3.75 28.04
CA HIS A 203 -21.09 2.49 28.36
C HIS A 203 -19.69 2.41 27.75
N CYS A 204 -19.51 2.91 26.53
CA CYS A 204 -18.30 2.66 25.74
C CYS A 204 -17.43 3.92 25.56
N GLY A 205 -18.03 5.11 25.67
CA GLY A 205 -17.40 6.41 25.38
C GLY A 205 -16.17 6.76 26.21
N ARG A 206 -15.99 6.13 27.38
CA ARG A 206 -14.78 6.28 28.21
C ARG A 206 -13.53 5.71 27.55
N CYS A 207 -13.68 4.66 26.74
CA CYS A 207 -12.56 3.98 26.10
C CYS A 207 -12.58 4.25 24.60
N HIS A 208 -13.72 4.00 23.95
CA HIS A 208 -13.86 4.10 22.51
C HIS A 208 -14.38 5.47 22.07
N ALA A 209 -13.88 5.97 20.94
CA ALA A 209 -14.57 7.03 20.22
C ALA A 209 -15.79 6.44 19.53
N VAL A 210 -16.97 6.73 20.11
CA VAL A 210 -18.27 6.22 19.63
C VAL A 210 -18.91 7.16 18.62
N ASP A 211 -18.54 8.44 18.65
CA ASP A 211 -19.02 9.48 17.74
C ASP A 211 -17.90 10.45 17.35
N GLU A 212 -18.19 11.27 16.35
CA GLU A 212 -17.27 12.26 15.79
C GLU A 212 -16.80 13.30 16.83
N ALA A 213 -17.71 13.76 17.69
CA ALA A 213 -17.43 14.75 18.72
C ALA A 213 -16.64 14.16 19.91
N GLY A 214 -16.75 12.84 20.13
CA GLY A 214 -16.13 12.07 21.20
C GLY A 214 -14.71 11.60 20.89
N ARG A 215 -14.20 11.81 19.67
CA ARG A 215 -12.82 11.39 19.31
C ARG A 215 -11.75 11.86 20.30
N MET A 216 -11.88 13.10 20.77
CA MET A 216 -10.92 13.72 21.70
C MET A 216 -11.08 13.24 23.15
N ASN A 217 -12.17 12.56 23.48
CA ASN A 217 -12.49 12.10 24.84
C ASN A 217 -12.20 10.60 25.04
N SER A 218 -11.89 9.89 23.95
CA SER A 218 -11.53 8.47 23.97
C SER A 218 -10.08 8.24 24.34
N ILE A 219 -9.76 7.04 24.83
CA ILE A 219 -8.38 6.65 25.07
C ILE A 219 -7.79 6.28 23.71
N GLY A 220 -6.84 7.07 23.21
CA GLY A 220 -6.26 6.88 21.87
C GLY A 220 -5.55 5.54 21.63
N SER A 221 -5.47 4.66 22.64
CA SER A 221 -4.94 3.30 22.53
C SER A 221 -6.00 2.23 22.19
N THR A 222 -7.29 2.59 22.18
CA THR A 222 -8.39 1.68 21.79
C THR A 222 -9.02 2.14 20.48
N PRO A 223 -9.33 1.23 19.53
CA PRO A 223 -9.88 1.60 18.23
C PRO A 223 -11.25 2.26 18.36
N SER A 224 -11.56 3.24 17.51
CA SER A 224 -12.91 3.85 17.47
C SER A 224 -13.94 2.88 16.90
N PHE A 225 -15.24 3.15 17.12
CA PHE A 225 -16.32 2.38 16.50
C PHE A 225 -16.21 2.39 14.97
N PHE A 226 -15.87 3.55 14.39
CA PHE A 226 -15.64 3.71 12.95
C PHE A 226 -14.51 2.80 12.43
N VAL A 227 -13.40 2.70 13.18
CA VAL A 227 -12.29 1.80 12.82
C VAL A 227 -12.72 0.35 12.97
N LEU A 228 -13.44 -0.01 14.04
CA LEU A 228 -13.95 -1.37 14.23
C LEU A 228 -14.92 -1.77 13.11
N ARG A 229 -15.72 -0.83 12.57
CA ARG A 229 -16.62 -1.05 11.44
C ARG A 229 -15.93 -1.37 10.12
N THR A 230 -14.61 -1.17 10.02
CA THR A 230 -13.82 -1.59 8.85
C THR A 230 -13.49 -3.09 8.85
N LEU A 231 -13.62 -3.76 10.01
CA LEU A 231 -13.31 -5.18 10.14
C LEU A 231 -14.42 -6.02 9.52
N SER A 232 -14.07 -7.08 8.78
CA SER A 232 -15.05 -7.96 8.15
C SER A 232 -15.91 -8.73 9.16
N ASP A 233 -15.40 -8.93 10.37
CA ASP A 233 -16.06 -9.62 11.49
C ASP A 233 -16.57 -8.66 12.58
N TRP A 234 -16.74 -7.37 12.26
CA TRP A 234 -17.13 -6.35 13.24
C TRP A 234 -18.39 -6.75 14.03
N GLU A 235 -19.38 -7.34 13.35
CA GLU A 235 -20.65 -7.72 13.93
C GLU A 235 -20.49 -8.70 15.09
N GLY A 236 -19.82 -9.83 14.84
CA GLY A 236 -19.55 -10.83 15.87
C GLY A 236 -18.69 -10.28 17.01
N ARG A 237 -17.80 -9.33 16.72
CA ARG A 237 -16.99 -8.68 17.75
C ARG A 237 -17.81 -7.78 18.67
N PHE A 238 -18.74 -7.00 18.14
CA PHE A 238 -19.63 -6.18 18.95
C PHE A 238 -20.65 -7.05 19.69
N GLN A 239 -21.27 -8.03 19.04
CA GLN A 239 -22.26 -8.91 19.66
C GLN A 239 -21.67 -9.73 20.82
N ALA A 240 -20.42 -10.16 20.70
CA ALA A 240 -19.72 -10.94 21.73
C ALA A 240 -18.73 -10.11 22.57
N PHE A 241 -18.78 -8.77 22.50
CA PHE A 241 -17.72 -7.93 23.07
C PHE A 241 -17.45 -8.24 24.54
N TYR A 242 -18.52 -8.46 25.33
CA TYR A 242 -18.46 -8.78 26.76
C TYR A 242 -17.69 -10.07 27.08
N ALA A 243 -17.53 -10.97 26.10
CA ALA A 243 -16.75 -12.20 26.20
C ALA A 243 -15.33 -12.06 25.61
N LEU A 244 -15.04 -10.98 24.88
CA LEU A 244 -13.76 -10.74 24.21
C LEU A 244 -12.89 -9.77 24.99
N LYS A 245 -11.63 -10.16 25.24
CA LYS A 245 -10.67 -9.33 25.98
C LYS A 245 -10.52 -7.93 25.33
N PRO A 246 -10.47 -6.85 26.14
CA PRO A 246 -10.34 -6.85 27.60
C PRO A 246 -11.67 -6.85 28.38
N HIS A 247 -12.82 -6.82 27.72
CA HIS A 247 -14.12 -6.53 28.32
C HIS A 247 -14.64 -7.50 29.40
N PRO A 248 -14.37 -8.81 29.38
CA PRO A 248 -14.80 -9.72 30.46
C PRO A 248 -14.31 -9.33 31.85
N ALA A 249 -13.27 -8.51 31.94
CA ALA A 249 -12.75 -8.05 33.22
C ALA A 249 -13.61 -6.96 33.88
N PHE A 250 -14.48 -6.29 33.12
CA PHE A 250 -15.22 -5.11 33.60
C PHE A 250 -16.61 -4.93 32.97
N THR A 251 -17.13 -5.92 32.26
CA THR A 251 -18.46 -5.88 31.63
C THR A 251 -19.35 -6.96 32.23
N GLN A 252 -20.60 -6.63 32.51
CA GLN A 252 -21.63 -7.59 32.89
C GLN A 252 -22.88 -7.37 32.04
N ILE A 253 -23.37 -8.46 31.45
CA ILE A 253 -24.65 -8.51 30.77
C ILE A 253 -25.65 -9.21 31.68
N ALA A 254 -26.75 -8.51 32.00
CA ALA A 254 -27.83 -9.04 32.82
C ALA A 254 -28.30 -10.40 32.30
N ASP A 255 -28.49 -11.35 33.21
CA ASP A 255 -28.94 -12.73 32.94
C ASP A 255 -28.03 -13.57 32.00
N VAL A 256 -26.87 -13.06 31.60
CA VAL A 256 -25.94 -13.73 30.68
C VAL A 256 -24.58 -13.97 31.32
N THR A 257 -23.96 -12.95 31.89
CA THR A 257 -22.63 -13.08 32.52
C THR A 257 -22.76 -13.35 34.02
N ALA A 258 -21.91 -14.21 34.56
CA ALA A 258 -21.80 -14.39 35.99
C ALA A 258 -21.32 -13.10 36.70
N PRO A 259 -21.65 -12.91 37.99
CA PRO A 259 -21.02 -11.89 38.82
C PRO A 259 -19.49 -11.99 38.82
N PHE A 260 -18.80 -10.86 38.99
CA PHE A 260 -17.36 -10.89 39.23
C PHE A 260 -17.04 -11.70 40.50
N ASP A 261 -15.95 -12.46 40.42
CA ASP A 261 -15.39 -13.16 41.58
C ASP A 261 -14.98 -12.14 42.64
N GLU A 262 -15.47 -12.28 43.87
CA GLU A 262 -15.16 -11.37 44.99
C GLU A 262 -13.65 -11.25 45.23
N ALA A 263 -12.87 -12.32 44.96
CA ALA A 263 -11.41 -12.31 45.08
C ALA A 263 -10.71 -11.61 43.91
N ARG A 264 -11.42 -11.33 42.81
CA ARG A 264 -10.92 -10.69 41.58
C ARG A 264 -11.96 -9.70 41.05
N PRO A 265 -12.22 -8.59 41.78
CA PRO A 265 -13.21 -7.61 41.36
C PRO A 265 -12.79 -6.91 40.06
N SER A 266 -13.76 -6.28 39.39
CA SER A 266 -13.49 -5.46 38.21
C SER A 266 -12.45 -4.38 38.51
N PRO A 267 -11.46 -4.15 37.63
CA PRO A 267 -10.41 -3.15 37.85
C PRO A 267 -10.92 -1.70 37.67
N ILE A 268 -12.13 -1.53 37.15
CA ILE A 268 -12.79 -0.23 36.94
C ILE A 268 -14.27 -0.33 37.33
N VAL A 269 -14.97 0.80 37.38
CA VAL A 269 -16.45 0.79 37.50
C VAL A 269 -17.02 -0.04 36.34
N PRO A 270 -17.75 -1.13 36.64
CA PRO A 270 -18.27 -2.03 35.62
C PRO A 270 -19.18 -1.34 34.62
N VAL A 271 -19.16 -1.87 33.40
CA VAL A 271 -20.18 -1.60 32.39
C VAL A 271 -21.25 -2.66 32.56
N GLU A 272 -22.40 -2.26 33.09
CA GLU A 272 -23.57 -3.12 33.27
C GLU A 272 -24.62 -2.75 32.22
N MET A 273 -25.15 -3.74 31.51
CA MET A 273 -26.24 -3.56 30.53
C MET A 273 -27.03 -4.87 30.33
N THR A 274 -28.14 -4.80 29.63
CA THR A 274 -28.95 -5.94 29.19
C THR A 274 -28.62 -6.36 27.75
N LEU A 275 -29.13 -7.51 27.30
CA LEU A 275 -29.04 -7.89 25.90
C LEU A 275 -29.83 -6.96 24.97
N GLU A 276 -30.95 -6.41 25.44
CA GLU A 276 -31.76 -5.45 24.69
C GLU A 276 -30.99 -4.12 24.49
N GLU A 277 -30.30 -3.65 25.53
CA GLU A 277 -29.42 -2.48 25.41
C GLU A 277 -28.24 -2.74 24.46
N LEU A 278 -27.67 -3.95 24.47
CA LEU A 278 -26.66 -4.35 23.49
C LEU A 278 -27.22 -4.36 22.07
N GLU A 279 -28.44 -4.86 21.86
CA GLU A 279 -29.11 -4.85 20.55
C GLU A 279 -29.35 -3.42 20.04
N ASN A 280 -29.77 -2.50 20.90
CA ASN A 280 -29.86 -1.07 20.57
C ASN A 280 -28.48 -0.52 20.14
N ILE A 281 -27.41 -0.83 20.87
CA ILE A 281 -26.04 -0.45 20.50
C ILE A 281 -25.65 -1.03 19.13
N MET A 282 -26.00 -2.29 18.85
CA MET A 282 -25.75 -2.92 17.55
C MET A 282 -26.47 -2.18 16.41
N ALA A 283 -27.73 -1.79 16.62
CA ALA A 283 -28.51 -1.00 15.66
C ALA A 283 -27.83 0.33 15.34
N TYR A 284 -27.32 1.03 16.35
CA TYR A 284 -26.54 2.24 16.14
C TYR A 284 -25.24 1.99 15.35
N VAL A 285 -24.46 0.99 15.76
CA VAL A 285 -23.15 0.69 15.16
C VAL A 285 -23.30 0.27 13.69
N ALA A 286 -24.37 -0.43 13.33
CA ALA A 286 -24.65 -0.81 11.95
C ALA A 286 -24.78 0.41 11.02
N LEU A 287 -25.40 1.49 11.50
CA LEU A 287 -25.59 2.75 10.76
C LEU A 287 -24.30 3.59 10.63
N LEU A 288 -23.25 3.27 11.39
CA LEU A 288 -21.99 4.01 11.29
C LEU A 288 -21.27 3.71 9.99
N ALA A 289 -20.88 4.78 9.28
CA ALA A 289 -19.95 4.67 8.16
C ALA A 289 -18.58 4.16 8.68
N PRO A 290 -18.00 3.13 8.06
CA PRO A 290 -16.64 2.69 8.39
C PRO A 290 -15.62 3.84 8.18
N ALA A 291 -14.57 3.87 9.00
CA ALA A 291 -13.50 4.84 8.83
C ALA A 291 -12.78 4.63 7.48
N ASP A 292 -12.44 5.73 6.80
CA ASP A 292 -11.50 5.69 5.68
C ASP A 292 -10.07 5.55 6.22
N LEU A 293 -9.49 4.36 6.07
CA LEU A 293 -8.13 4.05 6.48
C LEU A 293 -7.10 4.32 5.38
N GLY A 294 -7.52 4.82 4.22
CA GLY A 294 -6.68 4.99 3.04
C GLY A 294 -6.37 3.66 2.33
N ALA A 295 -5.46 3.72 1.35
CA ALA A 295 -5.08 2.54 0.58
C ALA A 295 -4.46 1.44 1.47
N PRO A 296 -4.73 0.15 1.20
CA PRO A 296 -4.13 -0.96 1.94
C PRO A 296 -2.61 -0.82 1.99
N LEU A 297 -2.03 -0.97 3.18
CA LEU A 297 -0.58 -0.98 3.36
C LEU A 297 -0.01 -2.23 2.68
N GLU A 298 0.76 -2.06 1.61
CA GLU A 298 1.53 -3.16 1.02
C GLU A 298 2.53 -3.66 2.06
N GLN A 299 2.29 -4.87 2.57
CA GLN A 299 3.28 -5.59 3.36
C GLN A 299 4.43 -5.97 2.41
N LYS A 300 5.59 -5.34 2.59
CA LYS A 300 6.83 -5.71 1.90
C LYS A 300 7.43 -6.98 2.49
#